data_AF-A0A257JY81-F1
#
_entry.id   AF-A0A257JY81-F1
#
_cell.length_a   1.000
_cell.length_b   1.000
_cell.length_c   1.000
_cell.angle_alpha   90.00
_cell.angle_beta   90.00
_cell.angle_gamma   90.00
#
_symmetry.space_group_name_H-M   'P 1'
#
loop_
_entity.id
_entity.type
_entity.pdbx_description
1 polymer ?
#
loop_
_entity_poly.entity_id
_entity_poly.type
_entity_poly.pdbx_seq_one_letter_code
_entity_poly.pdbx_strand_id
1 'polypeptide(L)'
;MNSLADSLALALHLILQADANLLHIVTLSLRVSLSACAVGVLSGLLLGAALAVARFPGHGGLVWLVNTLLALPSVVVGLVVYLLLSRSGPLGHWGILFTPTAMVVAQSILVLPLCAALGRRLVLEGLRDGGDQLRSLGAGPLTSALLMLLHARMGVLTIALTAFGRAVAEVGAVMIVGGNIAGVTRVMTTAIALETSKGDLPLAL
;
A
#
# COMPACT_ATOMS: atom_id res chain seq x y z
N MET A 1 -20.78 4.26 -32.94
CA MET A 1 -21.39 4.17 -31.60
C MET A 1 -21.48 2.70 -31.22
N ASN A 2 -20.42 2.17 -30.62
CA ASN A 2 -20.41 0.93 -29.84
C ASN A 2 -19.38 1.12 -28.70
N SER A 3 -19.58 2.17 -27.89
CA SER A 3 -18.57 2.75 -26.98
C SER A 3 -18.12 1.87 -25.80
N LEU A 4 -18.67 0.66 -25.67
CA LEU A 4 -18.29 -0.33 -24.66
C LEU A 4 -17.97 -1.68 -25.29
N ALA A 5 -18.77 -2.11 -26.27
CA ALA A 5 -18.52 -3.36 -27.00
C ALA A 5 -17.21 -3.30 -27.81
N ASP A 6 -16.90 -2.15 -28.43
CA ASP A 6 -15.65 -1.96 -29.18
C ASP A 6 -14.45 -1.96 -28.23
N SER A 7 -14.57 -1.33 -27.05
CA SER A 7 -13.54 -1.31 -26.01
C SER A 7 -13.30 -2.72 -25.44
N LEU A 8 -14.36 -3.48 -25.17
CA LEU A 8 -14.26 -4.87 -24.71
C LEU A 8 -13.62 -5.77 -25.76
N ALA A 9 -13.97 -5.59 -27.04
CA ALA A 9 -13.35 -6.33 -28.15
C ALA A 9 -11.86 -5.99 -28.28
N LEU A 10 -11.50 -4.71 -28.15
CA LEU A 10 -10.11 -4.26 -28.14
C LEU A 10 -9.33 -4.85 -26.95
N ALA A 11 -9.89 -4.77 -25.74
CA ALA A 11 -9.28 -5.34 -24.54
C ALA A 11 -9.05 -6.85 -24.70
N LEU A 12 -10.04 -7.60 -25.20
CA LEU A 12 -9.90 -9.02 -25.48
C LEU A 12 -8.80 -9.28 -26.52
N HIS A 13 -8.72 -8.45 -27.56
CA HIS A 13 -7.69 -8.55 -28.58
C HIS A 13 -6.28 -8.33 -28.01
N LEU A 14 -6.08 -7.29 -27.20
CA LEU A 14 -4.81 -6.98 -26.54
C LEU A 14 -4.38 -8.09 -25.56
N ILE A 15 -5.35 -8.67 -24.83
CA ILE A 15 -5.10 -9.78 -23.93
C ILE A 15 -4.73 -11.05 -24.70
N LEU A 16 -5.49 -11.41 -25.74
CA LEU A 16 -5.25 -12.60 -26.55
C LEU A 16 -3.94 -12.52 -27.33
N GLN A 17 -3.55 -11.33 -27.79
CA GLN A 17 -2.27 -11.08 -28.45
C GLN A 17 -1.11 -10.90 -27.47
N ALA A 18 -1.37 -10.91 -26.16
CA ALA A 18 -0.36 -10.70 -25.14
C ALA A 18 0.46 -9.42 -25.41
N ASP A 19 -0.24 -8.29 -25.66
CA ASP A 19 0.41 -7.03 -26.01
C ASP A 19 1.52 -6.69 -25.00
N ALA A 20 2.72 -6.46 -25.52
CA ALA A 20 3.92 -6.32 -24.69
C ALA A 20 3.84 -5.11 -23.76
N ASN A 21 3.20 -4.03 -24.20
CA ASN A 21 3.04 -2.81 -23.41
C ASN A 21 2.00 -3.03 -22.30
N LEU A 22 0.86 -3.66 -22.61
CA LEU A 22 -0.15 -4.03 -21.62
C LEU A 22 0.44 -4.94 -20.54
N LEU A 23 1.13 -6.01 -20.94
CA LEU A 23 1.76 -6.95 -20.01
C LEU A 23 2.83 -6.28 -19.15
N HIS A 24 3.61 -5.38 -19.72
CA HIS A 24 4.60 -4.61 -18.97
C HIS A 24 3.93 -3.72 -17.91
N ILE A 25 2.87 -2.99 -18.27
CA ILE A 25 2.11 -2.12 -17.34
C ILE A 25 1.48 -2.96 -16.21
N VAL A 26 0.85 -4.09 -16.55
CA VAL A 26 0.21 -4.99 -15.57
C VAL A 26 1.26 -5.57 -14.62
N THR A 27 2.36 -6.10 -15.16
CA THR A 27 3.44 -6.71 -14.36
C THR A 27 4.10 -5.69 -13.45
N LEU A 28 4.38 -4.48 -13.95
CA LEU A 28 4.95 -3.41 -13.15
C LEU A 28 3.99 -2.99 -12.03
N SER A 29 2.69 -2.83 -12.34
CA SER A 29 1.67 -2.46 -11.35
C SER A 29 1.56 -3.51 -10.24
N LEU A 30 1.55 -4.79 -10.60
CA LEU A 30 1.53 -5.90 -9.64
C LEU A 30 2.81 -5.93 -8.80
N ARG A 31 3.99 -5.83 -9.45
CA ARG A 31 5.28 -5.84 -8.75
C ARG A 31 5.39 -4.71 -7.74
N VAL A 32 5.04 -3.49 -8.13
CA VAL A 32 5.08 -2.31 -7.25
C VAL A 32 4.08 -2.46 -6.10
N SER A 33 2.83 -2.81 -6.39
CA SER A 33 1.78 -2.92 -5.36
C SER A 33 2.01 -4.08 -4.40
N LEU A 34 2.47 -5.24 -4.88
CA LEU A 34 2.78 -6.40 -4.03
C LEU A 34 4.00 -6.14 -3.15
N SER A 35 5.07 -5.54 -3.69
CA SER A 35 6.25 -5.21 -2.87
C SER A 35 5.93 -4.13 -1.84
N ALA A 36 5.16 -3.10 -2.21
CA ALA A 36 4.71 -2.08 -1.28
C ALA A 36 3.82 -2.65 -0.18
N CYS A 37 2.90 -3.55 -0.54
CA CYS A 37 2.03 -4.27 0.39
C CYS A 37 2.84 -5.15 1.33
N ALA A 38 3.80 -5.94 0.83
CA ALA A 38 4.64 -6.80 1.67
C ALA A 38 5.40 -5.98 2.72
N VAL A 39 6.04 -4.89 2.30
CA VAL A 39 6.76 -3.98 3.21
C VAL A 39 5.79 -3.32 4.20
N GLY A 40 4.69 -2.74 3.70
CA GLY A 40 3.72 -2.02 4.51
C GLY A 40 2.98 -2.88 5.53
N VAL A 41 2.59 -4.11 5.15
CA VAL A 41 1.97 -5.10 6.02
C VAL A 41 2.96 -5.54 7.10
N LEU A 42 4.20 -5.90 6.73
CA LEU A 42 5.20 -6.32 7.71
C LEU A 42 5.48 -5.20 8.72
N SER A 43 5.83 -4.00 8.25
CA SER A 43 6.12 -2.87 9.14
C SER A 43 4.89 -2.42 9.93
N GLY A 44 3.70 -2.44 9.31
CA GLY A 44 2.47 -2.02 9.92
C GLY A 44 1.99 -2.98 11.00
N LEU A 45 2.06 -4.30 10.76
CA LEU A 45 1.70 -5.30 11.78
C LEU A 45 2.64 -5.24 12.98
N LEU A 46 3.96 -5.09 12.76
CA LEU A 46 4.93 -4.90 13.84
C LEU A 46 4.63 -3.65 14.66
N LEU A 47 4.35 -2.52 13.99
CA LEU A 47 3.96 -1.28 14.66
C LEU A 47 2.63 -1.44 15.41
N GLY A 48 1.64 -2.10 14.82
CA GLY A 48 0.35 -2.36 15.43
C GLY A 48 0.45 -3.25 16.67
N ALA A 49 1.27 -4.30 16.62
CA ALA A 49 1.58 -5.17 17.75
C ALA A 49 2.29 -4.40 18.88
N ALA A 50 3.30 -3.60 18.54
CA ALA A 50 3.99 -2.75 19.51
C ALA A 50 3.02 -1.74 20.17
N LEU A 51 2.18 -1.06 19.38
CA LEU A 51 1.17 -0.13 19.87
C LEU A 51 0.04 -0.79 20.66
N ALA A 52 -0.21 -2.08 20.48
CA ALA A 52 -1.22 -2.79 21.26
C ALA A 52 -0.79 -2.98 22.71
N VAL A 53 0.52 -3.17 22.96
CA VAL A 53 1.03 -3.57 24.29
C VAL A 53 1.91 -2.52 24.96
N ALA A 54 2.44 -1.56 24.21
CA ALA A 54 3.21 -0.46 24.78
C ALA A 54 2.38 0.38 25.76
N ARG A 55 2.98 0.74 26.90
CA ARG A 55 2.39 1.59 27.93
C ARG A 55 3.37 2.71 28.28
N PHE A 56 3.14 3.90 27.75
CA PHE A 56 3.97 5.09 28.01
C PHE A 56 3.11 6.37 27.95
N PRO A 57 3.51 7.45 28.65
CA PRO A 57 2.80 8.73 28.58
C PRO A 57 2.85 9.28 27.14
N GLY A 58 1.69 9.51 26.54
CA GLY A 58 1.57 9.95 25.12
C GLY A 58 1.15 8.85 24.14
N HIS A 59 1.05 7.59 24.58
CA HIS A 59 0.58 6.46 23.76
C HIS A 59 -0.76 6.74 23.05
N GLY A 60 -1.74 7.32 23.76
CA GLY A 60 -3.04 7.67 23.18
C GLY A 60 -2.93 8.66 22.02
N GLY A 61 -2.00 9.61 22.11
CA GLY A 61 -1.73 10.57 21.03
C GLY A 61 -1.13 9.90 19.79
N LEU A 62 -0.24 8.91 19.98
CA LEU A 62 0.33 8.14 18.88
C LEU A 62 -0.72 7.25 18.20
N VAL A 63 -1.59 6.61 18.98
CA VAL A 63 -2.72 5.84 18.44
C VAL A 63 -3.67 6.76 17.67
N TRP A 64 -3.97 7.94 18.20
CA TRP A 64 -4.80 8.93 17.51
C TRP A 64 -4.16 9.36 16.19
N LEU A 65 -2.86 9.69 16.19
CA LEU A 65 -2.11 10.06 14.99
C LEU A 65 -2.18 8.97 13.92
N VAL A 66 -1.92 7.71 14.28
CA VAL A 66 -2.01 6.58 13.35
C VAL A 66 -3.42 6.47 12.76
N ASN A 67 -4.47 6.63 13.56
CA ASN A 67 -5.84 6.61 13.05
C ASN A 67 -6.15 7.78 12.12
N THR A 68 -5.65 8.98 12.42
CA THR A 68 -5.80 10.17 11.57
C THR A 68 -5.11 9.98 10.21
N LEU A 69 -3.94 9.31 10.18
CA LEU A 69 -3.22 9.04 8.94
C LEU A 69 -3.98 8.12 7.96
N LEU A 70 -5.00 7.38 8.40
CA LEU A 70 -5.85 6.60 7.48
C LEU A 70 -6.66 7.52 6.54
N ALA A 71 -6.97 8.74 6.99
CA ALA A 71 -7.71 9.73 6.22
C ALA A 71 -6.80 10.64 5.37
N LEU A 72 -5.48 10.41 5.40
CA LEU A 72 -4.52 11.25 4.68
C LEU A 72 -4.73 11.13 3.16
N PRO A 73 -4.91 12.25 2.44
CA PRO A 73 -5.02 12.21 0.99
C PRO A 73 -3.76 11.64 0.36
N SER A 74 -3.91 10.69 -0.56
CA SER A 74 -2.75 10.01 -1.13
C SER A 74 -1.83 10.92 -1.94
N VAL A 75 -2.41 11.95 -2.57
CA VAL A 75 -1.70 13.03 -3.27
C VAL A 75 -0.74 13.75 -2.33
N VAL A 76 -1.12 13.97 -1.07
CA VAL A 76 -0.25 14.61 -0.06
C VAL A 76 0.93 13.70 0.28
N VAL A 77 0.69 12.39 0.45
CA VAL A 77 1.79 11.43 0.65
C VAL A 77 2.76 11.46 -0.52
N GLY A 78 2.24 11.43 -1.76
CA GLY A 78 3.04 11.52 -2.97
C GLY A 78 3.89 12.79 -3.01
N LEU A 79 3.30 13.95 -2.69
CA LEU A 79 4.02 15.22 -2.67
C LEU A 79 5.11 15.25 -1.60
N VAL A 80 4.84 14.76 -0.40
CA VAL A 80 5.86 14.67 0.67
C VAL A 80 7.02 13.80 0.22
N VAL A 81 6.74 12.60 -0.32
CA VAL A 81 7.79 11.70 -0.82
C VAL A 81 8.57 12.32 -1.98
N TYR A 82 7.88 12.99 -2.90
CA TYR A 82 8.52 13.73 -3.99
C TYR A 82 9.47 14.81 -3.46
N LEU A 83 9.04 15.63 -2.51
CA LEU A 83 9.86 16.70 -1.94
C LEU A 83 11.07 16.13 -1.18
N LEU A 84 10.92 15.00 -0.49
CA LEU A 84 12.01 14.31 0.19
C LEU A 84 13.05 13.78 -0.80
N LEU A 85 12.61 13.16 -1.90
CA LEU A 85 13.47 12.51 -2.90
C LEU A 85 13.93 13.43 -4.04
N SER A 86 13.38 14.64 -4.13
CA SER A 86 13.82 15.67 -5.07
C SER A 86 15.29 16.00 -4.85
N ARG A 87 15.99 16.47 -5.89
CA ARG A 87 17.44 16.81 -5.82
C ARG A 87 17.76 17.80 -4.71
N SER A 88 16.84 18.72 -4.41
CA SER A 88 16.98 19.72 -3.34
C SER A 88 16.45 19.23 -1.98
N GLY A 89 15.88 18.02 -1.95
CA GLY A 89 15.31 17.39 -0.76
C GLY A 89 16.35 16.68 0.09
N PRO A 90 16.04 16.39 1.36
CA PRO A 90 16.96 15.75 2.30
C PRO A 90 17.42 14.35 1.86
N LEU A 91 16.61 13.61 1.10
CA LEU A 91 16.93 12.29 0.56
C LEU A 91 17.26 12.33 -0.94
N GLY A 92 17.51 13.53 -1.49
CA GLY A 92 17.79 13.73 -2.92
C GLY A 92 19.02 12.99 -3.43
N HIS A 93 20.00 12.72 -2.55
CA HIS A 93 21.22 11.98 -2.91
C HIS A 93 20.95 10.53 -3.33
N TRP A 94 19.78 9.94 -3.00
CA TRP A 94 19.43 8.59 -3.45
C TRP A 94 19.10 8.53 -4.94
N GLY A 95 18.68 9.64 -5.56
CA GLY A 95 18.42 9.69 -7.00
C GLY A 95 17.33 8.72 -7.49
N ILE A 96 16.45 8.24 -6.59
CA ILE A 96 15.41 7.24 -6.92
C ILE A 96 14.07 7.86 -7.36
N LEU A 97 13.97 9.19 -7.46
CA LEU A 97 12.75 9.84 -7.95
C LEU A 97 12.42 9.39 -9.38
N PHE A 98 11.14 9.19 -9.71
CA PHE A 98 10.68 8.62 -10.98
C PHE A 98 11.15 7.19 -11.25
N THR A 99 11.32 6.40 -10.19
CA THR A 99 11.59 4.95 -10.30
C THR A 99 10.49 4.12 -9.62
N PRO A 100 10.34 2.83 -10.01
CA PRO A 100 9.45 1.91 -9.31
C PRO A 100 9.75 1.80 -7.81
N THR A 101 11.01 1.93 -7.42
CA THR A 101 11.42 1.90 -6.01
C THR A 101 10.81 3.05 -5.20
N ALA A 102 10.80 4.27 -5.75
CA ALA A 102 10.16 5.40 -5.07
C ALA A 102 8.63 5.23 -5.00
N MET A 103 8.01 4.63 -6.01
CA MET A 103 6.58 4.29 -5.98
C MET A 103 6.27 3.28 -4.87
N VAL A 104 7.12 2.27 -4.69
CA VAL A 104 7.00 1.29 -3.60
C VAL A 104 7.06 1.99 -2.24
N VAL A 105 8.02 2.89 -2.04
CA VAL A 105 8.15 3.67 -0.79
C VAL A 105 6.89 4.49 -0.53
N ALA A 106 6.38 5.22 -1.53
CA ALA A 106 5.19 6.05 -1.37
C ALA A 106 3.95 5.21 -1.00
N GLN A 107 3.74 4.09 -1.68
CA GLN A 107 2.63 3.18 -1.38
C GLN A 107 2.80 2.50 -0.01
N SER A 108 4.01 2.09 0.39
CA SER A 108 4.25 1.52 1.71
C SER A 108 3.93 2.51 2.84
N ILE A 109 4.30 3.79 2.69
CA ILE A 109 3.96 4.83 3.68
C ILE A 109 2.44 4.99 3.81
N LEU A 110 1.72 4.88 2.71
CA LEU A 110 0.26 5.00 2.68
C LEU A 110 -0.44 3.79 3.30
N VAL A 111 0.09 2.59 3.11
CA VAL A 111 -0.48 1.33 3.60
C VAL A 111 -0.10 1.04 5.06
N LEU A 112 1.06 1.51 5.53
CA LEU A 112 1.56 1.31 6.88
C LEU A 112 0.56 1.70 7.99
N PRO A 113 -0.03 2.92 8.02
CA PRO A 113 -0.96 3.30 9.09
C PRO A 113 -2.23 2.45 9.09
N LEU A 114 -2.72 2.06 7.89
CA LEU A 114 -3.84 1.14 7.74
C LEU A 114 -3.53 -0.22 8.39
N CYS A 115 -2.39 -0.82 8.06
CA CYS A 115 -1.96 -2.10 8.63
C CYS A 115 -1.70 -2.01 10.14
N ALA A 116 -1.13 -0.90 10.62
CA ALA A 116 -0.89 -0.68 12.03
C ALA A 116 -2.18 -0.52 12.83
N ALA A 117 -3.15 0.24 12.32
CA ALA A 117 -4.45 0.41 12.98
C ALA A 117 -5.23 -0.91 13.05
N LEU A 118 -5.31 -1.65 11.94
CA LEU A 118 -6.02 -2.94 11.90
C LEU A 118 -5.28 -4.03 12.69
N GLY A 119 -3.96 -4.11 12.56
CA GLY A 119 -3.12 -5.06 13.30
C GLY A 119 -3.21 -4.84 14.81
N ARG A 120 -3.22 -3.58 15.25
CA ARG A 120 -3.42 -3.24 16.66
C ARG A 120 -4.78 -3.74 17.17
N ARG A 121 -5.86 -3.54 16.40
CA ARG A 121 -7.21 -4.01 16.78
C ARG A 121 -7.24 -5.54 16.89
N LEU A 122 -6.67 -6.22 15.89
CA LEU A 122 -6.59 -7.69 15.87
C LEU A 122 -5.83 -8.25 17.08
N VAL A 123 -4.69 -7.62 17.43
CA VAL A 123 -3.90 -8.02 18.60
C VAL A 123 -4.66 -7.77 19.89
N LEU A 124 -5.33 -6.62 20.04
CA LEU A 124 -6.10 -6.32 21.25
C LEU A 124 -7.26 -7.29 21.45
N GLU A 125 -7.94 -7.69 20.37
CA GLU A 125 -8.98 -8.72 20.41
C GLU A 125 -8.40 -10.07 20.85
N GLY A 126 -7.34 -10.54 20.20
CA GLY A 126 -6.69 -11.80 20.59
C GLY A 126 -6.15 -11.81 22.03
N LEU A 127 -5.61 -10.67 22.50
CA LEU A 127 -5.14 -10.55 23.89
C LEU A 127 -6.27 -10.56 24.91
N ARG A 128 -7.50 -10.17 24.55
CA ARG A 128 -8.67 -10.27 25.45
C ARG A 128 -9.10 -11.72 25.63
N ASP A 129 -8.95 -12.54 24.59
CA ASP A 129 -9.38 -13.94 24.62
C ASP A 129 -8.30 -14.88 25.16
N GLY A 130 -7.02 -14.64 24.84
CA GLY A 130 -5.91 -15.55 25.15
C GLY A 130 -4.70 -14.92 25.84
N GLY A 131 -4.73 -13.63 26.17
CA GLY A 131 -3.58 -12.91 26.70
C GLY A 131 -3.17 -13.32 28.12
N ASP A 132 -4.11 -13.72 28.98
CA ASP A 132 -3.82 -14.19 30.33
C ASP A 132 -3.09 -15.54 30.32
N GLN A 133 -3.48 -16.43 29.41
CA GLN A 133 -2.84 -17.73 29.24
C GLN A 133 -1.41 -17.61 28.73
N LEU A 134 -1.14 -16.70 27.78
CA LEU A 134 0.23 -16.48 27.32
C LEU A 134 1.11 -15.88 28.42
N ARG A 135 0.56 -14.96 29.23
CA ARG A 135 1.28 -14.36 30.35
C ARG A 135 1.57 -15.38 31.46
N SER A 136 0.66 -16.30 31.76
CA SER A 136 0.90 -17.36 32.75
C SER A 136 2.00 -18.34 32.31
N LEU A 137 2.16 -18.53 31.00
CA LEU A 137 3.26 -19.31 30.40
C LEU A 137 4.58 -18.53 30.29
N GLY A 138 4.66 -17.31 30.83
CA GLY A 138 5.87 -16.50 30.85
C GLY A 138 6.15 -15.69 29.58
N ALA A 139 5.19 -15.61 28.64
CA ALA A 139 5.37 -14.80 27.44
C ALA A 139 5.37 -13.30 27.78
N GLY A 140 6.41 -12.59 27.34
CA GLY A 140 6.48 -11.15 27.45
C GLY A 140 5.37 -10.43 26.66
N PRO A 141 5.16 -9.13 26.89
CA PRO A 141 4.12 -8.33 26.25
C PRO A 141 4.20 -8.35 24.72
N LEU A 142 5.40 -8.08 24.17
CA LEU A 142 5.60 -8.05 22.72
C LEU A 142 5.52 -9.45 22.10
N THR A 143 6.09 -10.45 22.79
CA THR A 143 6.00 -11.86 22.37
C THR A 143 4.54 -12.31 22.29
N SER A 144 3.72 -11.92 23.27
CA SER A 144 2.30 -12.24 23.29
C SER A 144 1.57 -11.61 22.09
N ALA A 145 1.87 -10.35 21.76
CA ALA A 145 1.29 -9.69 20.58
C ALA A 145 1.67 -10.37 19.27
N LEU A 146 2.94 -10.74 19.09
CA LEU A 146 3.42 -11.41 17.88
C LEU A 146 2.81 -12.82 17.75
N LEU A 147 2.72 -13.57 18.85
CA LEU A 147 2.03 -14.86 18.88
C LEU A 147 0.54 -14.73 18.55
N MET A 148 -0.11 -13.66 19.01
CA MET A 148 -1.51 -13.38 18.66
C MET A 148 -1.69 -13.09 17.16
N LEU A 149 -0.77 -12.37 16.53
CA LEU A 149 -0.80 -12.20 15.07
C LEU A 149 -0.64 -13.52 14.32
N LEU A 150 0.26 -14.39 14.80
CA LEU A 150 0.46 -15.73 14.20
C LEU A 150 -0.77 -16.63 14.40
N HIS A 151 -1.41 -16.57 15.57
CA HIS A 151 -2.63 -17.29 15.87
C HIS A 151 -3.79 -16.80 14.97
N ALA A 152 -3.93 -15.47 14.85
CA ALA A 152 -4.94 -14.81 14.04
C ALA A 152 -4.57 -14.70 12.55
N ARG A 153 -3.96 -15.75 11.97
CA ARG A 153 -3.47 -15.77 10.57
C ARG A 153 -4.53 -15.37 9.53
N MET A 154 -5.80 -15.72 9.78
CA MET A 154 -6.90 -15.34 8.89
C MET A 154 -7.19 -13.84 8.98
N GLY A 155 -7.12 -13.25 10.17
CA GLY A 155 -7.20 -11.80 10.35
C GLY A 155 -6.03 -11.08 9.69
N VAL A 156 -4.82 -11.61 9.82
CA VAL A 156 -3.62 -11.08 9.14
C VAL A 156 -3.77 -11.14 7.62
N LEU A 157 -4.30 -12.24 7.07
CA LEU A 157 -4.58 -12.36 5.64
C LEU A 157 -5.60 -11.31 5.17
N THR A 158 -6.67 -11.07 5.93
CA THR A 158 -7.66 -10.03 5.62
C THR A 158 -7.01 -8.63 5.62
N ILE A 159 -6.12 -8.36 6.58
CA ILE A 159 -5.35 -7.10 6.62
C ILE A 159 -4.47 -6.98 5.38
N ALA A 160 -3.77 -8.05 4.99
CA ALA A 160 -2.90 -8.07 3.82
C ALA A 160 -3.68 -7.86 2.51
N LEU A 161 -4.85 -8.47 2.37
CA LEU A 161 -5.73 -8.27 1.21
C LEU A 161 -6.27 -6.84 1.15
N THR A 162 -6.66 -6.27 2.29
CA THR A 162 -7.12 -4.88 2.39
C THR A 162 -6.01 -3.89 2.03
N ALA A 163 -4.79 -4.17 2.52
CA ALA A 163 -3.58 -3.42 2.19
C ALA A 163 -3.23 -3.48 0.70
N PHE A 164 -3.31 -4.67 0.11
CA PHE A 164 -3.10 -4.86 -1.33
C PHE A 164 -4.15 -4.10 -2.16
N GLY A 165 -5.43 -4.19 -1.79
CA GLY A 165 -6.51 -3.45 -2.44
C GLY A 165 -6.28 -1.93 -2.40
N ARG A 166 -5.81 -1.41 -1.25
CA ARG A 166 -5.43 0.00 -1.11
C ARG A 166 -4.25 0.37 -2.02
N ALA A 167 -3.22 -0.47 -2.10
CA ALA A 167 -2.02 -0.21 -2.90
C ALA A 167 -2.29 -0.26 -4.41
N VAL A 168 -3.01 -1.29 -4.89
CA VAL A 168 -3.27 -1.49 -6.32
C VAL A 168 -4.22 -0.43 -6.90
N ALA A 169 -5.12 0.11 -6.07
CA ALA A 169 -6.02 1.20 -6.44
C ALA A 169 -5.37 2.59 -6.37
N GLU A 170 -4.11 2.70 -5.94
CA GLU A 170 -3.47 3.99 -5.76
C GLU A 170 -3.14 4.66 -7.10
N VAL A 171 -3.50 5.94 -7.22
CA VAL A 171 -3.28 6.75 -8.44
C VAL A 171 -2.45 7.98 -8.13
N GLY A 172 -2.86 8.76 -7.14
CA GLY A 172 -2.30 10.09 -6.86
C GLY A 172 -0.84 10.04 -6.41
N ALA A 173 -0.54 9.20 -5.40
CA ALA A 173 0.83 9.11 -4.88
C ALA A 173 1.81 8.60 -5.94
N VAL A 174 1.38 7.59 -6.70
CA VAL A 174 2.19 6.93 -7.73
C VAL A 174 2.39 7.83 -8.95
N MET A 175 1.38 8.61 -9.34
CA MET A 175 1.50 9.56 -10.44
C MET A 175 2.51 10.66 -10.13
N ILE A 176 2.49 11.22 -8.91
CA ILE A 176 3.43 12.28 -8.49
C ILE A 176 4.87 11.77 -8.40
N VAL A 177 5.06 10.62 -7.75
CA VAL A 177 6.41 10.09 -7.48
C VAL A 177 7.01 9.37 -8.69
N GLY A 178 6.17 8.68 -9.47
CA GLY A 178 6.56 7.90 -10.64
C GLY A 178 6.56 8.67 -11.95
N GLY A 179 5.74 9.70 -12.11
CA GLY A 179 5.71 10.55 -13.31
C GLY A 179 5.07 9.92 -14.55
N ASN A 180 4.48 8.71 -14.45
CA ASN A 180 3.79 8.00 -15.54
C ASN A 180 4.63 7.82 -16.83
N ILE A 181 5.91 7.45 -16.67
CA ILE A 181 6.87 7.32 -17.76
C ILE A 181 6.64 5.99 -18.49
N ALA A 182 6.44 6.06 -19.81
CA ALA A 182 6.26 4.89 -20.67
C ALA A 182 7.44 3.93 -20.54
N GLY A 183 7.15 2.63 -20.36
CA GLY A 183 8.19 1.60 -20.24
C GLY A 183 8.99 1.61 -18.93
N VAL A 184 8.73 2.54 -17.99
CA VAL A 184 9.51 2.64 -16.74
C VAL A 184 8.64 2.66 -15.49
N THR A 185 7.68 3.59 -15.40
CA THR A 185 6.86 3.83 -14.18
C THR A 185 5.37 3.87 -14.44
N ARG A 186 4.93 3.62 -15.68
CA ARG A 186 3.52 3.56 -16.04
C ARG A 186 2.87 2.30 -15.47
N VAL A 187 1.93 2.49 -14.54
CA VAL A 187 1.09 1.44 -13.94
C VAL A 187 -0.34 1.52 -14.46
N MET A 188 -1.16 0.51 -14.14
CA MET A 188 -2.54 0.41 -14.66
C MET A 188 -3.35 1.67 -14.37
N THR A 189 -3.37 2.15 -13.14
CA THR A 189 -4.15 3.33 -12.73
C THR A 189 -3.71 4.61 -13.43
N THR A 190 -2.40 4.81 -13.62
CA THR A 190 -1.86 5.98 -14.31
C THR A 190 -2.04 5.91 -15.82
N ALA A 191 -2.07 4.70 -16.40
CA ALA A 191 -2.38 4.49 -17.80
C ALA A 191 -3.86 4.82 -18.07
N ILE A 192 -4.79 4.30 -17.26
CA ILE A 192 -6.23 4.60 -17.35
C ILE A 192 -6.46 6.12 -17.27
N ALA A 193 -5.86 6.78 -16.28
CA ALA A 193 -5.98 8.23 -16.12
C ALA A 193 -5.44 9.01 -17.32
N LEU A 194 -4.32 8.57 -17.91
CA LEU A 194 -3.73 9.21 -19.08
C LEU A 194 -4.60 9.04 -20.32
N GLU A 195 -5.02 7.83 -20.65
CA GLU A 195 -5.83 7.58 -21.85
C GLU A 195 -7.21 8.24 -21.74
N THR A 196 -7.80 8.26 -20.54
CA THR A 196 -9.01 9.05 -20.27
C THR A 196 -8.78 10.55 -20.54
N SER A 197 -7.65 11.11 -20.09
CA SER A 197 -7.33 12.54 -20.30
C SER A 197 -7.07 12.90 -21.76
N LYS A 198 -6.65 11.94 -22.60
CA LYS A 198 -6.48 12.10 -24.05
C LYS A 198 -7.80 11.96 -24.81
N GLY A 199 -8.85 11.48 -24.17
CA GLY A 199 -10.13 11.17 -24.81
C GLY A 199 -10.17 9.80 -25.50
N ASP A 200 -9.14 8.96 -25.34
CA ASP A 200 -9.10 7.60 -25.87
C ASP A 200 -9.76 6.62 -24.87
N LEU A 201 -11.09 6.76 -24.75
CA LEU A 201 -11.89 5.94 -23.84
C LEU A 201 -11.82 4.43 -24.15
N PRO A 202 -11.76 3.97 -25.42
CA PRO A 202 -11.61 2.55 -25.72
C PRO A 202 -10.33 1.93 -25.17
N LEU A 203 -9.21 2.66 -25.19
CA LEU A 203 -7.94 2.17 -24.64
C LEU A 203 -7.87 2.34 -23.10
N ALA A 204 -8.65 3.27 -22.54
CA ALA A 204 -8.71 3.50 -21.09
C ALA A 204 -9.55 2.46 -20.33
N LEU A 205 -10.48 1.79 -21.00
CA LEU A 205 -11.51 0.90 -20.41
C LEU A 205 -11.08 -0.56 -20.51
#